data_AF-A0A1G0I5T1-F1
#
_entry.id   AF-A0A1G0I5T1-F1
#
_cell.length_a   1.000
_cell.length_b   1.000
_cell.length_c   1.000
_cell.angle_alpha   90.00
_cell.angle_beta   90.00
_cell.angle_gamma   90.00
#
_symmetry.space_group_name_H-M   'P 1'
#
loop_
_entity.id
_entity.type
_entity.pdbx_description
1 polymer ?
#
loop_
_entity_poly.entity_id
_entity_poly.type
_entity_poly.pdbx_seq_one_letter_code
_entity_poly.pdbx_strand_id
1 'polypeptide(L)'
;MSPVIIFFAFRSKVPGWLVATISILLVYAFILLAVHPIDVRLNAELMQLSPNGDGWFSGNGLSVELTPRQEAAMLAVVSDTGRVLAPFTAGIFACLYVFLLYCILLLARLVTAICTRIRMRFGQRKL
;
A
#
# COMPACT_ATOMS: atom_id res chain seq x y z
N MET A 1 15.02 -13.65 -19.26
CA MET A 1 14.62 -12.59 -18.32
C MET A 1 14.43 -11.33 -19.13
N SER A 2 13.22 -10.74 -19.14
CA SER A 2 12.91 -9.59 -20.01
C SER A 2 13.82 -8.39 -19.70
N PRO A 3 14.43 -7.76 -20.73
CA PRO A 3 15.45 -6.72 -20.57
C PRO A 3 14.95 -5.42 -19.94
N VAL A 4 13.63 -5.24 -19.80
CA VAL A 4 13.00 -4.01 -19.31
C VAL A 4 13.31 -3.74 -17.83
N ILE A 5 13.31 -4.78 -16.99
CA ILE A 5 13.59 -4.64 -15.55
C ILE A 5 15.08 -4.31 -15.29
N ILE A 6 15.96 -4.85 -16.15
CA ILE A 6 17.40 -4.57 -16.10
C ILE A 6 17.68 -3.15 -16.59
N PHE A 7 16.98 -2.69 -17.63
CA PHE A 7 17.18 -1.36 -18.22
C PHE A 7 16.87 -0.22 -17.24
N PHE A 8 15.83 -0.36 -16.42
CA PHE A 8 15.49 0.65 -15.40
C PHE A 8 16.46 0.64 -14.21
N ALA A 9 17.03 -0.52 -13.88
CA ALA A 9 17.96 -0.67 -12.76
C ALA A 9 19.42 -0.24 -13.07
N PHE A 10 19.80 -0.05 -14.34
CA PHE A 10 21.21 0.13 -14.74
C PHE A 10 21.58 1.43 -15.47
N ARG A 11 20.62 2.28 -15.88
CA ARG A 11 20.94 3.45 -16.72
C ARG A 11 20.90 4.83 -16.02
N SER A 12 20.45 4.90 -14.76
CA SER A 12 20.27 6.19 -14.10
C SER A 12 21.43 6.44 -13.11
N LYS A 13 22.01 7.66 -13.11
CA LYS A 13 23.01 8.11 -12.11
C LYS A 13 22.38 8.33 -10.72
N VAL A 14 21.23 7.72 -10.48
CA VAL A 14 20.38 8.02 -9.33
C VAL A 14 20.89 7.18 -8.17
N PRO A 15 21.17 7.78 -7.01
CA PRO A 15 21.70 7.03 -5.89
C PRO A 15 20.63 6.04 -5.38
N GLY A 16 21.06 4.83 -5.02
CA GLY A 16 20.14 3.74 -4.66
C GLY A 16 19.21 4.05 -3.48
N TRP A 17 19.63 4.92 -2.55
CA TRP A 17 18.78 5.38 -1.45
C TRP A 17 17.57 6.19 -1.94
N LEU A 18 17.76 7.00 -2.99
CA LEU A 18 16.69 7.84 -3.54
C LEU A 18 15.66 6.97 -4.27
N VAL A 19 16.12 5.93 -4.97
CA VAL A 19 15.23 4.92 -5.58
C VAL A 19 14.42 4.20 -4.51
N ALA A 20 15.05 3.82 -3.38
CA ALA A 20 14.35 3.17 -2.27
C ALA A 20 13.30 4.11 -1.64
N THR A 21 13.65 5.37 -1.36
CA THR A 21 12.72 6.35 -0.80
C THR A 21 11.53 6.60 -1.71
N ILE A 22 11.75 6.81 -3.02
CA ILE A 22 10.66 6.99 -3.98
C ILE A 22 9.78 5.74 -4.03
N SER A 23 10.37 4.54 -4.01
CA SER A 23 9.61 3.29 -4.04
C SER A 23 8.72 3.14 -2.79
N ILE A 24 9.22 3.47 -1.61
CA ILE A 24 8.45 3.44 -0.36
C ILE A 24 7.29 4.44 -0.44
N LEU A 25 7.54 5.67 -0.88
CA LEU A 25 6.52 6.70 -1.01
C LEU A 25 5.43 6.30 -2.02
N LEU A 26 5.80 5.64 -3.11
CA LEU A 26 4.85 5.20 -4.13
C LEU A 26 3.96 4.07 -3.59
N VAL A 27 4.54 3.07 -2.92
CA VAL A 27 3.78 1.97 -2.30
C VAL A 27 2.88 2.50 -1.17
N TYR A 28 3.38 3.42 -0.34
CA TYR A 28 2.61 4.11 0.68
C TYR A 28 1.41 4.86 0.07
N ALA A 29 1.70 5.66 -0.97
CA ALA A 29 0.78 6.27 -1.93
C ALA A 29 -0.40 5.35 -2.29
N PHE A 30 -0.02 4.20 -2.82
CA PHE A 30 -0.92 3.20 -3.37
C PHE A 30 -1.82 2.57 -2.31
N ILE A 31 -1.27 2.23 -1.13
CA ILE A 31 -2.05 1.65 -0.03
C ILE A 31 -3.10 2.67 0.48
N LEU A 32 -2.72 3.94 0.65
CA LEU A 32 -3.66 4.97 1.07
C LEU A 32 -4.77 5.22 0.03
N LEU A 33 -4.42 5.25 -1.25
CA LEU A 33 -5.39 5.37 -2.34
C LEU A 33 -6.40 4.23 -2.36
N ALA A 34 -6.02 3.03 -1.93
CA ALA A 34 -6.94 1.90 -1.83
C ALA A 34 -7.97 2.05 -0.70
N VAL A 35 -7.63 2.78 0.37
CA VAL A 35 -8.50 3.00 1.54
C VAL A 35 -9.42 4.21 1.33
N HIS A 36 -8.93 5.25 0.66
CA HIS A 36 -9.69 6.49 0.39
C HIS A 36 -11.10 6.31 -0.20
N PRO A 37 -11.37 5.42 -1.20
CA PRO A 37 -12.73 5.25 -1.71
C PRO A 37 -13.69 4.66 -0.67
N ILE A 38 -13.18 3.86 0.28
CA ILE A 38 -13.96 3.30 1.38
C ILE A 38 -14.35 4.42 2.35
N ASP A 39 -13.41 5.30 2.70
CA ASP A 39 -13.68 6.50 3.50
C ASP A 39 -14.80 7.35 2.89
N VAL A 40 -14.69 7.66 1.60
CA VAL A 40 -15.66 8.50 0.89
C VAL A 40 -17.05 7.84 0.89
N ARG A 41 -17.13 6.53 0.64
CA ARG A 41 -18.41 5.81 0.62
C ARG A 41 -19.09 5.83 1.99
N LEU A 42 -18.35 5.53 3.06
CA LEU A 42 -18.90 5.49 4.42
C LEU A 42 -19.34 6.88 4.89
N ASN A 43 -18.54 7.90 4.60
CA ASN A 43 -18.91 9.28 4.93
C ASN A 43 -20.12 9.77 4.13
N ALA A 44 -20.23 9.39 2.85
CA ALA A 44 -21.41 9.71 2.04
C ALA A 44 -22.68 9.03 2.58
N GLU A 45 -22.58 7.80 3.08
CA GLU A 45 -23.70 7.09 3.71
C GLU A 45 -24.15 7.79 5.01
N LEU A 46 -23.20 8.26 5.83
CA LEU A 46 -23.51 9.08 7.02
C LEU A 46 -24.18 10.42 6.65
N MET A 47 -23.72 11.09 5.59
CA MET A 47 -24.30 12.35 5.15
C MET A 47 -25.74 12.22 4.65
N GLN A 48 -26.07 11.12 3.96
CA GLN A 48 -27.44 10.82 3.53
C GLN A 48 -28.39 10.54 4.71
N LEU A 49 -27.85 10.07 5.83
CA LEU A 49 -28.58 9.76 7.05
C LEU A 49 -28.66 10.96 8.02
N SER A 50 -27.93 12.05 7.76
CA SER A 50 -28.06 13.30 8.53
C SER A 50 -29.30 14.07 8.08
N PRO A 51 -30.19 14.47 9.00
CA PRO A 51 -31.37 15.29 8.70
C PRO A 51 -31.04 16.64 8.02
N ASN A 52 -29.83 17.17 8.27
CA ASN A 52 -29.40 18.48 7.78
C ASN A 52 -28.32 18.38 6.68
N GLY A 53 -27.86 17.18 6.34
CA GLY A 53 -26.78 16.97 5.36
C GLY A 53 -25.41 17.51 5.79
N ASP A 54 -25.26 17.91 7.06
CA ASP A 54 -24.03 18.48 7.65
C ASP A 54 -23.07 17.40 8.17
N GLY A 55 -23.46 16.12 8.11
CA GLY A 55 -22.69 15.00 8.68
C GLY A 55 -22.77 14.92 10.21
N TRP A 56 -23.55 15.78 10.86
CA TRP A 56 -23.80 15.76 12.30
C TRP A 56 -25.22 15.27 12.57
N PHE A 57 -25.36 14.38 13.55
CA PHE A 57 -26.67 14.04 14.09
C PHE A 57 -27.12 15.15 15.04
N SER A 58 -27.56 16.28 14.49
CA SER A 58 -28.10 17.38 15.28
C SER A 58 -29.44 16.97 15.88
N GLY A 59 -29.41 16.58 17.16
CA GLY A 59 -30.60 16.37 17.97
C GLY A 59 -31.33 17.69 18.18
N ASN A 60 -32.36 17.94 17.37
CA ASN A 60 -33.31 19.01 17.56
C ASN A 60 -34.27 18.67 18.71
N GLY A 61 -33.76 18.68 19.95
CA GLY A 61 -34.50 18.96 21.18
C GLY A 61 -35.64 18.04 21.63
N LEU A 62 -36.06 17.03 20.87
CA LEU A 62 -37.20 16.17 21.27
C LEU A 62 -37.04 14.66 21.03
N SER A 63 -35.94 14.21 20.42
CA SER A 63 -35.67 12.78 20.22
C SER A 63 -34.17 12.54 20.08
N VAL A 64 -33.51 12.29 21.21
CA VAL A 64 -32.12 11.81 21.31
C VAL A 64 -32.09 10.30 21.10
N GLU A 65 -32.81 9.80 20.09
CA GLU A 65 -32.78 8.39 19.72
C GLU A 65 -32.25 8.33 18.29
N LEU A 66 -31.00 7.88 18.14
CA LEU A 66 -30.49 7.51 16.82
C LEU A 66 -31.44 6.43 16.29
N THR A 67 -31.91 6.60 15.07
CA THR A 67 -32.61 5.50 14.40
C THR A 67 -31.67 4.28 14.33
N PRO A 68 -32.18 3.04 14.41
CA PRO A 68 -31.34 1.84 14.34
C PRO A 68 -30.42 1.81 13.11
N ARG A 69 -30.84 2.45 12.01
CA ARG A 69 -30.06 2.59 10.78
C ARG A 69 -28.92 3.61 10.91
N GLN A 70 -29.13 4.72 11.61
CA GLN A 70 -28.08 5.70 11.90
C GLN A 70 -27.04 5.11 12.85
N GLU A 71 -27.47 4.38 13.87
CA GLU A 71 -26.57 3.69 14.79
C GLU A 71 -25.70 2.66 14.07
N ALA A 72 -26.31 1.83 13.19
CA ALA A 72 -25.57 0.86 12.39
C ALA A 72 -24.54 1.51 11.45
N ALA A 73 -24.89 2.61 10.79
CA ALA A 73 -23.97 3.35 9.91
C ALA A 73 -22.82 3.98 10.71
N MET A 74 -23.12 4.58 11.87
CA MET A 74 -22.10 5.14 12.76
C MET A 74 -21.16 4.06 13.28
N LEU A 75 -21.71 2.91 13.67
CA LEU A 75 -20.94 1.76 14.14
C LEU A 75 -20.06 1.19 13.03
N ALA A 76 -20.51 1.15 11.77
CA ALA A 76 -19.70 0.74 10.63
C ALA A 76 -18.49 1.67 10.40
N VAL A 77 -18.65 2.98 10.61
CA VAL A 77 -17.55 3.96 10.48
C VAL A 77 -16.55 3.84 11.63
N VAL A 78 -17.03 3.72 12.87
CA VAL A 78 -16.17 3.71 14.08
C VAL A 78 -15.48 2.36 14.29
N SER A 79 -16.13 1.25 13.93
CA SER A 79 -15.58 -0.10 14.13
C SER A 79 -14.46 -0.46 13.14
N ASP A 80 -14.32 0.28 12.04
CA ASP A 80 -13.25 0.06 11.05
C ASP A 80 -11.90 0.62 11.55
N THR A 81 -11.30 -0.12 12.47
CA THR A 81 -9.96 0.13 13.02
C THR A 81 -8.88 0.02 11.95
N GLY A 82 -9.08 -0.79 10.90
CA GLY A 82 -8.13 -0.95 9.80
C GLY A 82 -7.96 0.33 8.98
N ARG A 83 -9.07 0.99 8.67
CA ARG A 83 -9.12 2.28 7.97
C ARG A 83 -8.49 3.41 8.79
N VAL A 84 -8.83 3.51 10.08
CA VAL A 84 -8.27 4.54 10.97
C VAL A 84 -6.75 4.39 11.14
N LEU A 85 -6.26 3.16 11.23
CA LEU A 85 -4.83 2.88 11.35
C LEU A 85 -4.11 2.79 10.01
N ALA A 86 -4.81 2.97 8.88
CA ALA A 86 -4.25 2.82 7.53
C ALA A 86 -2.98 3.64 7.29
N PRO A 87 -2.84 4.89 7.74
CA PRO A 87 -1.59 5.65 7.55
C PRO A 87 -0.39 5.02 8.27
N PHE A 88 -0.61 4.41 9.44
CA PHE A 88 0.46 3.77 10.21
C PHE A 88 0.81 2.39 9.65
N THR A 89 -0.20 1.58 9.35
CA THR A 89 0.01 0.25 8.77
C THR A 89 0.59 0.34 7.37
N ALA A 90 0.14 1.28 6.53
CA ALA A 90 0.70 1.52 5.21
C ALA A 90 2.20 1.86 5.26
N GLY A 91 2.63 2.65 6.25
CA GLY A 91 4.06 2.98 6.42
C GLY A 91 4.91 1.74 6.72
N ILE A 92 4.46 0.92 7.68
CA ILE A 92 5.15 -0.32 8.06
C ILE A 92 5.21 -1.30 6.87
N PHE A 93 4.07 -1.53 6.21
CA PHE A 93 4.00 -2.47 5.10
C PHE A 93 4.72 -1.97 3.84
N ALA A 94 4.73 -0.66 3.56
CA ALA A 94 5.49 -0.11 2.44
C ALA A 94 6.99 -0.39 2.59
N CYS A 95 7.55 -0.16 3.79
CA CYS A 95 8.93 -0.50 4.09
C CYS A 95 9.20 -2.01 3.93
N LEU A 96 8.31 -2.85 4.45
CA LEU A 96 8.45 -4.31 4.39
C LEU A 96 8.38 -4.84 2.95
N TYR A 97 7.45 -4.34 2.13
CA TYR A 97 7.32 -4.73 0.72
C TYR A 97 8.53 -4.31 -0.10
N VAL A 98 9.00 -3.07 0.06
CA VAL A 98 10.20 -2.62 -0.64
C VAL A 98 11.41 -3.45 -0.19
N PHE A 99 11.58 -3.69 1.10
CA PHE A 99 12.65 -4.55 1.62
C PHE A 99 12.62 -5.96 1.00
N LEU A 100 11.46 -6.62 1.01
CA LEU A 100 11.30 -7.94 0.41
C LEU A 100 11.63 -7.94 -1.09
N LEU A 101 11.19 -6.91 -1.82
CA LEU A 101 11.47 -6.77 -3.24
C LEU A 101 12.99 -6.65 -3.49
N TYR A 102 13.70 -5.85 -2.68
CA TYR A 102 15.16 -5.77 -2.73
C TYR A 102 15.83 -7.12 -2.42
N CYS A 103 15.36 -7.85 -1.41
CA CYS A 103 15.86 -9.19 -1.09
C CYS A 103 15.68 -10.17 -2.25
N ILE A 104 14.52 -10.17 -2.90
CA ILE A 104 14.23 -11.02 -4.06
C ILE A 104 15.15 -10.66 -5.23
N LEU A 105 15.35 -9.38 -5.52
CA LEU A 105 16.26 -8.93 -6.58
C LEU A 105 17.71 -9.32 -6.27
N LEU A 106 18.14 -9.21 -5.02
CA LEU A 106 19.47 -9.62 -4.59
C LEU A 106 19.66 -11.13 -4.76
N LEU A 107 18.70 -11.94 -4.33
CA LEU A 107 18.72 -13.39 -4.51
C LEU A 107 18.75 -13.77 -5.99
N ALA A 108 17.93 -13.15 -6.83
CA ALA A 108 17.93 -13.39 -8.28
C ALA A 108 19.29 -13.07 -8.92
N ARG A 109 19.94 -11.97 -8.51
CA ARG A 109 21.31 -11.63 -8.94
C ARG A 109 22.33 -12.66 -8.49
N LEU A 110 22.23 -13.13 -7.24
CA LEU A 110 23.13 -14.13 -6.70
C LEU A 110 23.00 -15.47 -7.43
N VAL A 111 21.77 -15.94 -7.66
CA VAL A 111 21.48 -17.17 -8.41
C VAL A 111 22.01 -17.07 -9.83
N THR A 112 21.73 -15.97 -10.53
CA THR A 112 22.22 -15.78 -11.91
C THR A 112 23.75 -15.69 -11.97
N ALA A 113 24.40 -15.05 -11.01
CA ALA A 113 25.87 -15.01 -10.89
C ALA A 113 26.47 -16.40 -10.62
N ILE A 114 25.84 -17.22 -9.77
CA ILE A 114 26.28 -18.59 -9.50
C ILE A 114 26.09 -19.46 -10.74
N CYS A 115 24.92 -19.43 -11.39
CA CYS A 115 24.65 -20.20 -12.60
C CYS A 115 25.61 -19.86 -13.74
N THR A 116 25.92 -18.57 -13.94
CA THR A 116 26.91 -18.13 -14.94
C THR A 116 28.32 -18.60 -14.60
N ARG A 117 28.74 -18.50 -13.33
CA ARG A 117 30.05 -19.03 -12.88
C ARG A 117 30.17 -20.55 -13.04
N ILE A 118 29.13 -21.31 -12.72
CA ILE A 118 29.10 -22.77 -12.90
C ILE A 118 29.20 -23.11 -14.39
N ARG A 119 28.42 -22.44 -15.25
CA ARG A 119 28.47 -22.63 -16.71
C ARG A 119 29.88 -22.39 -17.28
N MET A 120 30.57 -21.36 -16.82
CA MET A 120 31.95 -21.05 -17.25
C MET A 120 32.94 -22.15 -16.84
N ARG A 121 32.82 -22.71 -15.62
CA ARG A 121 33.71 -23.78 -15.14
C ARG A 121 33.56 -25.10 -15.91
N PHE A 122 32.35 -25.44 -16.36
CA PHE A 122 32.12 -26.66 -17.13
C PHE A 122 32.43 -26.49 -18.64
N GLY A 123 32.31 -25.28 -19.19
CA GLY A 123 32.69 -25.01 -20.59
C GLY A 123 34.19 -25.13 -20.87
N GLN A 124 35.04 -24.85 -19.88
CA GLN A 124 36.51 -24.92 -20.00
C GLN A 124 37.08 -26.35 -19.90
N ARG A 125 36.31 -27.35 -19.47
CA ARG A 125 36.77 -28.75 -19.36
C ARG A 125 36.56 -29.59 -20.63
N LYS A 126 35.96 -29.02 -21.68
CA LYS A 126 35.64 -29.71 -22.94
C LYS A 126 36.54 -29.28 -24.12
N LEU A 127 37.56 -28.48 -23.87
CA LEU A 127 38.65 -28.11 -24.79
C LEU A 127 39.94 -28.73 -24.24
#